data_AF-A0A7Y7NCT4-F1
#
_entry.id   AF-A0A7Y7NCT4-F1
#
_cell.length_a   1.000
_cell.length_b   1.000
_cell.length_c   1.000
_cell.angle_alpha   90.00
_cell.angle_beta   90.00
_cell.angle_gamma   90.00
#
_symmetry.space_group_name_H-M   'P 1'
#
loop_
_entity.id
_entity.type
_entity.pdbx_description
1 polymer ?
#
loop_
_entity_poly.entity_id
_entity_poly.type
_entity_poly.pdbx_seq_one_letter_code
_entity_poly.pdbx_strand_id
1 'polypeptide(L)'
;MNTNFSEIFYEAERNAMSFMESEYSFRSVDRRVVDEWVFGTATYAEAPTLNKPRDLELFVTLSVAPLRLELDLYIGVGENKKTNYSIYELYRLERVGDFPRRQHNLYEAMHDVQQLQAEFENLTQVLRDCGSRFFAGDKLLWDDLSKQRLSLTKAQDDIRASRNAEKAFTAKQWDQVIILLEPRESRLSKVDTAKLTYARKHREMGT
;
A
#
# COMPACT_ATOMS: atom_id res chain seq x y z
N MET A 1 -5.21 -3.40 36.38
CA MET A 1 -6.36 -2.95 35.59
C MET A 1 -6.32 -3.72 34.28
N ASN A 2 -7.41 -4.36 33.86
CA ASN A 2 -7.49 -4.89 32.50
C ASN A 2 -7.77 -3.70 31.58
N THR A 3 -6.73 -3.13 31.00
CA THR A 3 -6.86 -2.05 30.02
C THR A 3 -7.47 -2.63 28.75
N ASN A 4 -8.58 -2.06 28.29
CA ASN A 4 -9.24 -2.52 27.07
C ASN A 4 -8.48 -1.99 25.84
N PHE A 5 -8.44 -2.75 24.75
CA PHE A 5 -7.69 -2.40 23.54
C PHE A 5 -8.07 -1.01 23.01
N SER A 6 -9.35 -0.63 23.08
CA SER A 6 -9.81 0.70 22.70
C SER A 6 -9.09 1.84 23.44
N GLU A 7 -8.90 1.73 24.75
CA GLU A 7 -8.18 2.74 25.54
C GLU A 7 -6.71 2.82 25.11
N ILE A 8 -6.07 1.66 24.95
CA ILE A 8 -4.68 1.55 24.51
C ILE A 8 -4.51 2.18 23.13
N PHE A 9 -5.41 1.85 22.19
CA PHE A 9 -5.40 2.38 20.84
C PHE A 9 -5.53 3.91 20.85
N TYR A 10 -6.54 4.47 21.53
CA TYR A 10 -6.77 5.91 21.52
C TYR A 10 -5.64 6.71 22.17
N GLU A 11 -4.97 6.15 23.16
CA GLU A 11 -3.82 6.80 23.79
C GLU A 11 -2.59 6.76 22.88
N ALA A 12 -2.24 5.57 22.38
CA ALA A 12 -1.10 5.38 21.48
C ALA A 12 -1.25 6.18 20.17
N GLU A 13 -2.44 6.14 19.58
CA GLU A 13 -2.77 6.85 18.34
C GLU A 13 -2.67 8.37 18.52
N ARG A 14 -3.27 8.92 19.57
CA ARG A 14 -3.23 10.36 19.82
C ARG A 14 -1.80 10.87 19.98
N ASN A 15 -0.96 10.13 20.69
CA ASN A 15 0.44 10.50 20.89
C ASN A 15 1.19 10.49 19.55
N ALA A 16 1.12 9.37 18.82
CA ALA A 16 1.84 9.19 17.57
C ALA A 16 1.36 10.12 16.44
N MET A 17 0.05 10.43 16.39
CA MET A 17 -0.56 11.22 15.32
C MET A 17 -0.69 12.72 15.65
N SER A 18 -0.37 13.14 16.87
CA SER A 18 -0.51 14.54 17.35
C SER A 18 0.10 15.58 16.41
N PHE A 19 1.18 15.22 15.72
CA PHE A 19 1.87 16.10 14.78
C PHE A 19 1.07 16.51 13.56
N MET A 20 0.10 15.68 13.16
CA MET A 20 -0.80 16.00 12.07
C MET A 20 -1.51 17.33 12.35
N GLU A 21 -1.92 17.53 13.60
CA GLU A 21 -2.59 18.76 14.03
C GLU A 21 -1.59 19.88 14.32
N SER A 22 -0.50 19.59 15.05
CA SER A 22 0.42 20.64 15.51
C SER A 22 1.34 21.20 14.43
N GLU A 23 1.67 20.42 13.38
CA GLU A 23 2.63 20.80 12.36
C GLU A 23 2.00 21.02 10.97
N TYR A 24 0.95 20.26 10.64
CA TYR A 24 0.42 20.21 9.27
C TYR A 24 -1.02 20.71 9.12
N SER A 25 -1.63 21.25 10.19
CA SER A 25 -3.02 21.77 10.17
C SER A 25 -4.07 20.74 9.75
N PHE A 26 -3.88 19.48 10.13
CA PHE A 26 -4.93 18.46 10.03
C PHE A 26 -5.80 18.46 11.30
N ARG A 27 -6.92 17.75 11.24
CA ARG A 27 -7.81 17.49 12.37
C ARG A 27 -8.22 16.03 12.37
N SER A 28 -8.35 15.44 13.55
CA SER A 28 -9.04 14.14 13.68
C SER A 28 -10.49 14.26 13.20
N VAL A 29 -10.88 13.45 12.20
CA VAL A 29 -12.25 13.45 11.65
C VAL A 29 -13.05 12.21 12.00
N ASP A 30 -12.39 11.07 12.18
CA ASP A 30 -13.03 9.81 12.50
C ASP A 30 -12.08 8.93 13.30
N ARG A 31 -12.58 8.32 14.36
CA ARG A 31 -11.84 7.36 15.19
C ARG A 31 -12.79 6.27 15.61
N ARG A 32 -12.40 5.03 15.37
CA ARG A 32 -13.23 3.85 15.60
C ARG A 32 -12.38 2.70 16.09
N VAL A 33 -12.89 2.02 17.11
CA VAL A 33 -12.40 0.72 17.56
C VAL A 33 -13.54 -0.28 17.55
N VAL A 34 -13.25 -1.52 17.14
CA VAL A 34 -14.14 -2.68 17.24
C VAL A 34 -13.41 -3.70 18.11
N ASP A 35 -13.73 -3.73 19.41
CA ASP A 35 -13.01 -4.54 20.40
C ASP A 35 -13.18 -6.04 20.13
N GLU A 36 -14.32 -6.48 19.61
CA GLU A 36 -14.56 -7.90 19.28
C GLU A 36 -13.59 -8.43 18.22
N TRP A 37 -13.12 -7.55 17.34
CA TRP A 37 -12.18 -7.89 16.27
C TRP A 37 -10.78 -7.37 16.54
N VAL A 38 -10.58 -6.68 17.68
CA VAL A 38 -9.36 -5.95 18.04
C VAL A 38 -8.89 -5.15 16.82
N PHE A 39 -9.72 -4.21 16.39
CA PHE A 39 -9.47 -3.41 15.19
C PHE A 39 -9.62 -1.94 15.51
N GLY A 40 -8.64 -1.13 15.13
CA GLY A 40 -8.62 0.31 15.37
C GLY A 40 -8.33 1.09 14.11
N THR A 41 -9.05 2.20 13.91
CA THR A 41 -8.80 3.15 12.82
C THR A 41 -8.91 4.57 13.32
N ALA A 42 -8.02 5.43 12.82
CA ALA A 42 -8.09 6.86 13.01
C ALA A 42 -7.80 7.59 11.70
N THR A 43 -8.67 8.53 11.33
CA THR A 43 -8.52 9.37 10.15
C THR A 43 -8.29 10.81 10.56
N TYR A 44 -7.27 11.41 9.98
CA TYR A 44 -6.98 12.84 10.00
C TYR A 44 -7.23 13.41 8.62
N ALA A 45 -7.92 14.55 8.54
CA ALA A 45 -8.09 15.30 7.30
C ALA A 45 -7.55 16.71 7.47
N GLU A 46 -7.05 17.28 6.40
CA GLU A 46 -6.63 18.68 6.34
C GLU A 46 -7.76 19.60 6.80
N ALA A 47 -7.44 20.64 7.57
CA ALA A 47 -8.46 21.59 8.00
C ALA A 47 -9.09 22.30 6.77
N PRO A 48 -10.42 22.49 6.74
CA PRO A 48 -11.07 23.21 5.66
C PRO A 48 -10.51 24.63 5.55
N THR A 49 -10.12 25.03 4.34
CA THR A 49 -9.78 26.44 4.05
C THR A 49 -10.85 27.03 3.13
N LEU A 50 -11.16 28.32 3.29
CA LEU A 50 -12.24 29.01 2.58
C LEU A 50 -12.20 28.84 1.04
N ASN A 51 -11.01 28.61 0.48
CA ASN A 51 -10.78 28.58 -0.97
C ASN A 51 -10.37 27.20 -1.51
N LYS A 52 -10.31 26.16 -0.67
CA LYS A 52 -9.93 24.81 -1.13
C LYS A 52 -11.19 23.96 -1.32
N PRO A 53 -11.46 23.48 -2.55
CA PRO A 53 -12.58 22.58 -2.75
C PRO A 53 -12.29 21.21 -2.11
N ARG A 54 -13.36 20.55 -1.61
CA ARG A 54 -13.26 19.32 -0.79
C ARG A 54 -12.68 18.12 -1.52
N ASP A 55 -12.72 18.13 -2.85
CA ASP A 55 -12.09 17.12 -3.70
C ASP A 55 -10.55 17.16 -3.66
N LEU A 56 -9.97 18.23 -3.11
CA LEU A 56 -8.53 18.38 -2.87
C LEU A 56 -8.13 18.23 -1.40
N GLU A 57 -9.06 17.87 -0.52
CA GLU A 57 -8.79 17.66 0.91
C GLU A 57 -7.84 16.46 1.08
N LEU A 58 -6.70 16.69 1.72
CA LEU A 58 -5.76 15.62 2.03
C LEU A 58 -6.22 14.86 3.27
N PHE A 59 -5.99 13.56 3.30
CA PHE A 59 -6.25 12.76 4.49
C PHE A 59 -5.16 11.73 4.75
N VAL A 60 -5.04 11.35 6.02
CA VAL A 60 -4.20 10.27 6.52
C VAL A 60 -5.07 9.33 7.35
N THR A 61 -4.93 8.02 7.15
CA THR A 61 -5.67 7.01 7.93
C THR A 61 -4.71 6.00 8.52
N LEU A 62 -4.65 5.94 9.85
CA LEU A 62 -3.99 4.86 10.60
C LEU A 62 -4.98 3.72 10.79
N SER A 63 -4.56 2.49 10.55
CA SER A 63 -5.37 1.28 10.71
C SER A 63 -4.54 0.17 11.33
N VAL A 64 -5.09 -0.51 12.33
CA VAL A 64 -4.44 -1.64 13.00
C VAL A 64 -5.43 -2.77 13.25
N ALA A 65 -4.99 -4.01 13.00
CA ALA A 65 -5.69 -5.23 13.36
C ALA A 65 -4.66 -6.22 13.95
N PRO A 66 -4.35 -6.14 15.26
CA PRO A 66 -3.30 -6.94 15.89
C PRO A 66 -3.45 -8.45 15.70
N LEU A 67 -4.67 -8.97 15.79
CA LEU A 67 -4.96 -10.40 15.61
C LEU A 67 -4.68 -10.91 14.18
N ARG A 68 -4.66 -10.00 13.20
CA ARG A 68 -4.31 -10.28 11.80
C ARG A 68 -2.87 -9.88 11.47
N LEU A 69 -2.13 -9.34 12.45
CA LEU A 69 -0.80 -8.76 12.29
C LEU A 69 -0.76 -7.65 11.23
N GLU A 70 -1.84 -6.89 11.10
CA GLU A 70 -1.97 -5.80 10.13
C GLU A 70 -1.78 -4.46 10.84
N LEU A 71 -0.92 -3.62 10.28
CA LEU A 71 -0.72 -2.23 10.68
C LEU A 71 -0.34 -1.44 9.44
N ASP A 72 -1.15 -0.45 9.11
CA ASP A 72 -0.97 0.37 7.92
C ASP A 72 -1.25 1.84 8.23
N LEU A 73 -0.58 2.69 7.46
CA LEU A 73 -0.86 4.10 7.36
C LEU A 73 -1.14 4.40 5.88
N TYR A 74 -2.26 5.05 5.60
CA TYR A 74 -2.68 5.42 4.26
C TYR A 74 -2.67 6.93 4.12
N ILE A 75 -2.22 7.43 2.99
CA ILE A 75 -2.40 8.81 2.55
C ILE A 75 -3.41 8.86 1.41
N GLY A 76 -4.10 9.97 1.26
CA GLY A 76 -4.99 10.15 0.12
C GLY A 76 -5.49 11.56 -0.06
N VAL A 77 -6.33 11.72 -1.09
CA VAL A 77 -6.93 12.99 -1.48
C VAL A 77 -8.41 12.79 -1.82
N GLY A 78 -9.21 13.76 -1.42
CA GLY A 78 -10.63 13.89 -1.72
C GLY A 78 -11.56 13.23 -0.70
N GLU A 79 -12.78 13.75 -0.65
CA GLU A 79 -13.83 13.45 0.35
C GLU A 79 -14.25 11.97 0.41
N ASN A 80 -14.14 11.22 -0.69
CA ASN A 80 -14.63 9.84 -0.77
C ASN A 80 -13.60 8.76 -0.36
N LYS A 81 -12.39 9.16 0.05
CA LYS A 81 -11.27 8.23 0.37
C LYS A 81 -10.93 7.19 -0.72
N LYS A 82 -11.45 7.35 -1.94
CA LYS A 82 -11.29 6.39 -3.06
C LYS A 82 -9.87 6.38 -3.61
N THR A 83 -9.20 7.53 -3.57
CA THR A 83 -7.81 7.67 -4.00
C THR A 83 -6.94 7.66 -2.76
N ASN A 84 -6.45 6.48 -2.41
CA ASN A 84 -5.51 6.30 -1.32
C ASN A 84 -4.34 5.39 -1.74
N TYR A 85 -3.24 5.59 -1.02
CA TYR A 85 -2.01 4.85 -1.16
C TYR A 85 -1.45 4.56 0.22
N SER A 86 -0.90 3.37 0.38
CA SER A 86 -0.20 3.00 1.60
C SER A 86 1.08 3.83 1.76
N ILE A 87 1.52 3.99 3.00
CA ILE A 87 2.80 4.63 3.32
C ILE A 87 3.98 3.89 2.69
N TYR A 88 3.86 2.58 2.48
CA TYR A 88 4.83 1.77 1.74
C TYR A 88 4.97 2.21 0.28
N GLU A 89 3.85 2.54 -0.38
CA GLU A 89 3.88 3.02 -1.77
C GLU A 89 4.52 4.40 -1.87
N LEU A 90 4.24 5.29 -0.91
CA LEU A 90 4.90 6.59 -0.81
C LEU A 90 6.40 6.43 -0.57
N TYR A 91 6.78 5.62 0.42
CA TYR A 91 8.18 5.38 0.75
C TYR A 91 8.97 4.85 -0.45
N ARG A 92 8.41 3.86 -1.16
CA ARG A 92 9.03 3.29 -2.35
C ARG A 92 9.21 4.31 -3.49
N LEU A 93 8.30 5.26 -3.61
CA LEU A 93 8.37 6.31 -4.62
C LEU A 93 9.47 7.33 -4.28
N GLU A 94 9.55 7.72 -3.00
CA GLU A 94 10.35 8.88 -2.55
C GLU A 94 11.74 8.50 -2.02
N ARG A 95 11.97 7.23 -1.68
CA ARG A 95 13.22 6.75 -1.07
C ARG A 95 13.72 5.47 -1.74
N VAL A 96 15.04 5.30 -1.69
CA VAL A 96 15.72 4.06 -2.07
C VAL A 96 16.18 3.38 -0.79
N GLY A 97 15.69 2.17 -0.53
CA GLY A 97 16.07 1.39 0.65
C GLY A 97 14.98 0.44 1.13
N ASP A 98 15.27 -0.26 2.21
CA ASP A 98 14.32 -1.14 2.89
C ASP A 98 13.38 -0.32 3.76
N PHE A 99 12.08 -0.64 3.70
CA PHE A 99 11.09 -0.04 4.58
C PHE A 99 11.39 -0.40 6.05
N PRO A 100 11.27 0.53 7.01
CA PRO A 100 11.53 0.26 8.42
C PRO A 100 10.78 -0.97 8.93
N ARG A 101 11.49 -1.86 9.62
CA ARG A 101 10.88 -3.06 10.20
C ARG A 101 10.10 -2.70 11.46
N ARG A 102 9.04 -3.47 11.75
CA ARG A 102 8.35 -3.44 13.04
C ARG A 102 9.33 -3.79 14.16
N GLN A 103 9.17 -3.12 15.31
CA GLN A 103 10.03 -3.33 16.48
C GLN A 103 9.38 -4.31 17.46
N HIS A 104 8.05 -4.31 17.53
CA HIS A 104 7.24 -5.09 18.46
C HIS A 104 6.26 -6.01 17.71
N ASN A 105 5.84 -7.07 18.39
CA ASN A 105 4.76 -7.93 17.93
C ASN A 105 3.42 -7.23 18.19
N LEU A 106 2.56 -7.08 17.17
CA LEU A 106 1.29 -6.39 17.32
C LEU A 106 0.35 -7.07 18.35
N TYR A 107 0.39 -8.40 18.45
CA TYR A 107 -0.41 -9.14 19.43
C TYR A 107 -0.02 -8.78 20.88
N GLU A 108 1.26 -8.55 21.14
CA GLU A 108 1.72 -8.13 22.47
C GLU A 108 1.46 -6.63 22.67
N ALA A 109 1.74 -5.83 21.64
CA ALA A 109 1.54 -4.38 21.65
C ALA A 109 0.07 -3.98 21.88
N MET A 110 -0.90 -4.80 21.49
CA MET A 110 -2.33 -4.49 21.75
C MET A 110 -2.68 -4.43 23.25
N HIS A 111 -1.78 -4.87 24.12
CA HIS A 111 -1.91 -4.81 25.58
C HIS A 111 -0.98 -3.77 26.23
N ASP A 112 -0.19 -3.03 25.45
CA ASP A 112 0.81 -2.08 25.94
C ASP A 112 0.82 -0.81 25.09
N VAL A 113 0.43 0.32 25.71
CA VAL A 113 0.38 1.64 25.06
C VAL A 113 1.71 2.03 24.44
N GLN A 114 2.82 1.80 25.14
CA GLN A 114 4.13 2.27 24.70
C GLN A 114 4.60 1.48 23.46
N GLN A 115 4.37 0.16 23.46
CA GLN A 115 4.72 -0.67 22.32
C GLN A 115 3.86 -0.35 21.09
N LEU A 116 2.55 -0.19 21.28
CA LEU A 116 1.66 0.16 20.17
C LEU A 116 1.97 1.56 19.62
N GLN A 117 2.25 2.52 20.51
CA GLN A 117 2.67 3.86 20.14
C GLN A 117 3.95 3.82 19.32
N ALA A 118 4.97 3.05 19.73
CA ALA A 118 6.23 2.94 18.99
C ALA A 118 6.01 2.42 17.55
N GLU A 119 5.09 1.47 17.35
CA GLU A 119 4.76 0.98 16.00
C GLU A 119 4.04 2.05 15.15
N PHE A 120 3.17 2.86 15.77
CA PHE A 120 2.53 3.98 15.09
C PHE A 120 3.53 5.10 14.77
N GLU A 121 4.44 5.42 15.70
CA GLU A 121 5.53 6.37 15.52
C GLU A 121 6.47 5.96 14.40
N ASN A 122 6.75 4.66 14.25
CA ASN A 122 7.54 4.16 13.14
C ASN A 122 6.91 4.50 11.77
N LEU A 123 5.60 4.31 11.61
CA LEU A 123 4.91 4.66 10.36
C LEU A 123 4.77 6.18 10.15
N THR A 124 4.50 6.93 11.21
CA THR A 124 4.35 8.38 11.12
C THR A 124 5.69 9.09 10.90
N GLN A 125 6.79 8.55 11.43
CA GLN A 125 8.13 9.03 11.11
C GLN A 125 8.45 8.83 9.63
N VAL A 126 8.08 7.70 9.04
CA VAL A 126 8.19 7.52 7.59
C VAL A 126 7.39 8.60 6.84
N LEU A 127 6.15 8.87 7.27
CA LEU A 127 5.34 9.93 6.66
C LEU A 127 6.01 11.31 6.81
N ARG A 128 6.66 11.62 7.92
CA ARG A 128 7.42 12.87 8.08
C ARG A 128 8.63 12.93 7.14
N ASP A 129 9.37 11.83 7.03
CA ASP A 129 10.63 11.76 6.28
C ASP A 129 10.44 11.78 4.76
N CYS A 130 9.31 11.28 4.25
CA CYS A 130 9.03 11.21 2.82
C CYS A 130 7.69 11.83 2.39
N GLY A 131 6.95 12.47 3.29
CA GLY A 131 5.65 13.09 3.01
C GLY A 131 5.69 14.53 2.54
N SER A 132 6.86 15.10 2.25
CA SER A 132 6.99 16.53 1.89
C SER A 132 6.08 16.94 0.72
N ARG A 133 6.04 16.14 -0.35
CA ARG A 133 5.15 16.35 -1.51
C ARG A 133 3.68 16.20 -1.15
N PHE A 134 3.35 15.23 -0.29
CA PHE A 134 1.99 15.02 0.21
C PHE A 134 1.52 16.25 0.98
N PHE A 135 2.27 16.69 1.99
CA PHE A 135 1.92 17.86 2.81
C PHE A 135 1.95 19.17 2.03
N ALA A 136 2.77 19.29 0.99
CA ALA A 136 2.76 20.43 0.07
C ALA A 136 1.56 20.43 -0.90
N GLY A 137 0.76 19.36 -0.92
CA GLY A 137 -0.35 19.21 -1.86
C GLY A 137 0.10 19.11 -3.33
N ASP A 138 1.26 18.49 -3.58
CA ASP A 138 1.76 18.28 -4.94
C ASP A 138 0.78 17.43 -5.75
N LYS A 139 0.25 17.99 -6.84
CA LYS A 139 -0.71 17.32 -7.72
C LYS A 139 -0.08 16.15 -8.49
N LEU A 140 1.22 16.21 -8.78
CA LEU A 140 1.92 15.17 -9.54
C LEU A 140 2.17 13.91 -8.71
N LEU A 141 2.16 14.00 -7.38
CA LEU A 141 2.36 12.86 -6.49
C LEU A 141 1.38 11.72 -6.80
N TRP A 142 0.12 12.05 -7.02
CA TRP A 142 -0.94 11.06 -7.26
C TRP A 142 -0.77 10.34 -8.59
N ASP A 143 -0.32 11.05 -9.62
CA ASP A 143 -0.02 10.46 -10.93
C ASP A 143 1.20 9.54 -10.85
N ASP A 144 2.23 9.91 -10.11
CA ASP A 144 3.43 9.10 -9.91
C ASP A 144 3.11 7.81 -9.13
N LEU A 145 2.34 7.92 -8.04
CA LEU A 145 1.86 6.77 -7.27
C LEU A 145 0.98 5.84 -8.12
N SER A 146 0.09 6.40 -8.95
CA SER A 146 -0.75 5.65 -9.88
C SER A 146 0.08 4.90 -10.93
N LYS A 147 1.06 5.57 -11.55
CA LYS A 147 2.01 4.96 -12.49
C LYS A 147 2.80 3.82 -11.84
N GLN A 148 3.28 4.02 -10.61
CA GLN A 148 3.98 2.99 -9.85
C GLN A 148 3.07 1.76 -9.65
N ARG A 149 1.84 1.95 -9.20
CA ARG A 149 0.86 0.86 -9.00
C ARG A 149 0.58 0.11 -10.30
N LEU A 150 0.33 0.82 -11.40
CA LEU A 150 0.12 0.22 -12.72
C LEU A 150 1.35 -0.57 -13.20
N SER A 151 2.56 -0.06 -12.98
CA SER A 151 3.79 -0.76 -13.34
C SER A 151 3.94 -2.07 -12.55
N LEU A 152 3.59 -2.06 -11.26
CA LEU A 152 3.63 -3.25 -10.42
C LEU A 152 2.61 -4.30 -10.81
N THR A 153 1.38 -3.88 -11.09
CA THR A 153 0.33 -4.78 -11.61
C THR A 153 0.79 -5.43 -12.91
N LYS A 154 1.34 -4.65 -13.85
CA LYS A 154 1.88 -5.17 -15.11
C LYS A 154 3.00 -6.18 -14.88
N ALA A 155 3.92 -5.92 -13.98
CA ALA A 155 5.01 -6.84 -13.66
C ALA A 155 4.49 -8.14 -13.01
N GLN A 156 3.51 -8.05 -12.12
CA GLN A 156 2.85 -9.23 -11.52
C GLN A 156 2.10 -10.05 -12.58
N ASP A 157 1.40 -9.39 -13.51
CA ASP A 157 0.72 -10.05 -14.62
C ASP A 157 1.71 -10.77 -15.54
N ASP A 158 2.91 -10.21 -15.75
CA ASP A 158 3.96 -10.88 -16.52
C ASP A 158 4.50 -12.11 -15.82
N ILE A 159 4.77 -12.02 -14.51
CA ILE A 159 5.21 -13.17 -13.71
C ILE A 159 4.14 -14.26 -13.75
N ARG A 160 2.86 -13.90 -13.63
CA ARG A 160 1.75 -14.85 -13.70
C ARG A 160 1.63 -15.47 -15.09
N ALA A 161 1.75 -14.67 -16.15
CA ALA A 161 1.72 -15.16 -17.53
C ALA A 161 2.88 -16.13 -17.80
N SER A 162 4.10 -15.79 -17.38
CA SER A 162 5.29 -16.65 -17.49
C SER A 162 5.09 -17.99 -16.76
N ARG A 163 4.60 -17.97 -15.51
CA ARG A 163 4.29 -19.19 -14.73
C ARG A 163 3.20 -20.04 -15.38
N ASN A 164 2.18 -19.42 -15.95
CA ASN A 164 1.11 -20.15 -16.63
C ASN A 164 1.59 -20.72 -17.98
N ALA A 165 2.44 -19.98 -18.70
CA ALA A 165 3.05 -20.44 -19.93
C ALA A 165 3.96 -21.65 -19.68
N GLU A 166 4.70 -21.69 -18.57
CA GLU A 166 5.48 -22.86 -18.17
C GLU A 166 4.62 -24.13 -18.03
N LYS A 167 3.48 -24.00 -17.35
CA LYS A 167 2.51 -25.11 -17.19
C LYS A 167 1.95 -25.56 -18.53
N ALA A 168 1.54 -24.61 -19.38
CA ALA A 168 1.01 -24.91 -20.71
C ALA A 168 2.06 -25.55 -21.63
N PHE A 169 3.31 -25.08 -21.54
CA PHE A 169 4.45 -25.61 -22.29
C PHE A 169 4.73 -27.08 -21.91
N THR A 170 4.73 -27.37 -20.61
CA THR A 170 4.89 -28.75 -20.09
C THR A 170 3.74 -29.65 -20.54
N ALA A 171 2.52 -29.11 -20.61
CA ALA A 171 1.33 -29.81 -21.09
C ALA A 171 1.23 -29.86 -22.63
N LYS A 172 2.22 -29.35 -23.38
CA LYS A 172 2.23 -29.25 -24.86
C LYS A 172 1.05 -28.47 -25.46
N GLN A 173 0.49 -27.53 -24.70
CA GLN A 173 -0.61 -26.67 -25.12
C GLN A 173 -0.04 -25.42 -25.83
N TRP A 174 0.42 -25.59 -27.08
CA TRP A 174 1.18 -24.55 -27.80
C TRP A 174 0.41 -23.25 -28.03
N ASP A 175 -0.87 -23.33 -28.39
CA ASP A 175 -1.71 -22.14 -28.57
C ASP A 175 -1.84 -21.34 -27.27
N GLN A 176 -1.95 -22.03 -26.14
CA GLN A 176 -2.05 -21.39 -24.84
C GLN A 176 -0.75 -20.67 -24.45
N VAL A 177 0.41 -21.24 -24.81
CA VAL A 177 1.72 -20.58 -24.62
C VAL A 177 1.79 -19.30 -25.45
N ILE A 178 1.36 -19.33 -26.71
CA ILE A 178 1.35 -18.16 -27.59
C ILE A 178 0.44 -17.06 -27.02
N ILE A 179 -0.81 -17.39 -26.68
CA ILE A 179 -1.78 -16.43 -26.10
C ILE A 179 -1.22 -15.75 -24.85
N LEU A 180 -0.50 -16.48 -24.00
CA LEU A 180 0.04 -15.95 -22.75
C LEU A 180 1.27 -15.04 -22.97
N LEU A 181 2.14 -15.36 -23.93
CA LEU A 181 3.44 -14.70 -24.08
C LEU A 181 3.50 -13.66 -25.20
N GLU A 182 2.74 -13.83 -26.28
CA GLU A 182 2.78 -12.95 -27.46
C GLU A 182 2.44 -11.47 -27.17
N PRO A 183 1.42 -11.13 -26.35
CA PRO A 183 1.16 -9.73 -25.99
C PRO A 183 2.29 -9.06 -25.19
N ARG A 184 3.30 -9.84 -24.77
CA ARG A 184 4.39 -9.43 -23.87
C ARG A 184 5.76 -9.54 -24.55
N GLU A 185 5.81 -9.77 -25.86
CA GLU A 185 7.03 -10.13 -26.60
C GLU A 185 8.20 -9.14 -26.39
N SER A 186 7.92 -7.84 -26.32
CA SER A 186 8.94 -6.80 -26.11
C SER A 186 9.62 -6.81 -24.74
N ARG A 187 9.11 -7.61 -23.79
CA ARG A 187 9.55 -7.64 -22.39
C ARG A 187 9.71 -9.05 -21.82
N LEU A 188 9.72 -10.08 -22.68
CA LEU A 188 9.93 -11.46 -22.25
C LEU A 188 11.37 -11.69 -21.77
N SER A 189 11.53 -12.65 -20.86
CA SER A 189 12.83 -13.22 -20.54
C SER A 189 13.38 -14.01 -21.73
N LYS A 190 14.69 -14.27 -21.77
CA LYS A 190 15.30 -15.14 -22.80
C LYS A 190 14.63 -16.52 -22.86
N VAL A 191 14.29 -17.05 -21.69
CA VAL A 191 13.64 -18.36 -21.53
C VAL A 191 12.23 -18.35 -22.11
N ASP A 192 11.42 -17.34 -21.78
CA ASP A 192 10.04 -17.24 -22.29
C ASP A 192 10.01 -16.89 -23.78
N THR A 193 10.98 -16.14 -24.27
CA THR A 193 11.17 -15.91 -25.70
C THR A 193 11.39 -17.23 -26.43
N ALA A 194 12.28 -18.09 -25.94
CA ALA A 194 12.54 -19.41 -26.53
C ALA A 194 11.28 -20.30 -26.52
N LYS A 195 10.50 -20.28 -25.43
CA LYS A 195 9.22 -21.02 -25.35
C LYS A 195 8.22 -20.54 -26.39
N LEU A 196 8.09 -19.21 -26.55
CA LEU A 196 7.19 -18.61 -27.55
C LEU A 196 7.61 -19.01 -28.97
N THR A 197 8.90 -18.93 -29.30
CA THR A 197 9.43 -19.37 -30.60
C THR A 197 9.16 -20.86 -30.86
N TYR A 198 9.38 -21.71 -29.85
CA TYR A 198 9.13 -23.14 -29.95
C TYR A 198 7.64 -23.45 -30.17
N ALA A 199 6.76 -22.80 -29.40
CA ALA A 199 5.31 -22.98 -29.52
C ALA A 199 4.80 -22.53 -30.91
N ARG A 200 5.29 -21.39 -31.44
CA ARG A 200 4.97 -20.93 -32.80
C ARG A 200 5.37 -21.96 -33.86
N LYS A 201 6.60 -22.47 -33.78
CA LYS A 201 7.11 -23.50 -34.70
C LYS A 201 6.26 -24.79 -34.66
N HIS A 202 5.86 -25.24 -33.48
CA HIS A 202 5.04 -26.44 -33.34
C HIS A 202 3.60 -26.27 -33.81
N ARG A 203 3.04 -25.06 -33.68
CA ARG A 203 1.74 -24.74 -34.25
C ARG A 203 1.79 -24.76 -35.79
N GLU A 204 2.88 -24.27 -36.40
CA GLU A 204 3.09 -24.28 -37.86
C GLU A 204 3.33 -25.69 -38.42
N MET A 205 3.87 -26.61 -37.62
CA MET A 205 4.09 -28.03 -38.02
C MET A 205 2.89 -28.94 -37.76
N GLY A 206 1.85 -28.43 -37.09
CA GLY A 206 0.70 -29.19 -36.60
C GLY A 206 -0.58 -29.10 -37.44
N THR A 207 -0.50 -28.62 -38.68
CA THR A 207 -1.57 -28.73 -39.70
C THR A 207 -1.28 -29.86 -40.68
#